data_AF-A0AAT9HHT1-F1
#
_entry.id   AF-A0AAT9HHT1-F1
#
_cell.length_a   1.000
_cell.length_b   1.000
_cell.length_c   1.000
_cell.angle_alpha   90.00
_cell.angle_beta   90.00
_cell.angle_gamma   90.00
#
_symmetry.space_group_name_H-M   'P 1'
#
loop_
_entity.id
_entity.type
_entity.pdbx_description
1 polymer ?
#
loop_
_entity_poly.entity_id
_entity_poly.type
_entity_poly.pdbx_seq_one_letter_code
_entity_poly.pdbx_strand_id
1 'polypeptide(L)'
;MYDWLLPRGEQVLTGDSFFHLSAYGQALPGLNLCGAGRVVCLIDPVGDVYACPFAIHDDFLAGKVREPGGFARVWRDSALFRRLREPQQGGACSSCSFYDTCKGGCMAAKFFTGLPLDGPDPECVQGYGEPLLAAREAVPKPSGDHSHRTRPVDVAIVRRTDLERPPVGPCAEHPLASVPSA
;
A
#
# COMPACT_ATOMS: atom_id res chain seq x y z
N MET A 1 0.32 24.38 -0.32
CA MET A 1 -0.64 23.31 -0.67
C MET A 1 -1.74 23.19 0.38
N TYR A 2 -1.40 22.97 1.65
CA TYR A 2 -2.34 22.91 2.78
C TYR A 2 -3.31 24.11 2.85
N ASP A 3 -2.79 25.35 2.90
CA ASP A 3 -3.63 26.57 2.94
C ASP A 3 -4.50 26.76 1.69
N TRP A 4 -4.11 26.15 0.57
CA TRP A 4 -4.88 26.19 -0.67
C TRP A 4 -6.02 25.17 -0.68
N LEU A 5 -5.84 24.01 -0.03
CA LEU A 5 -6.85 22.96 0.09
C LEU A 5 -7.92 23.29 1.13
N LEU A 6 -7.53 23.90 2.24
CA LEU A 6 -8.43 24.30 3.33
C LEU A 6 -9.73 25.00 2.86
N PRO A 7 -9.69 26.09 2.08
CA PRO A 7 -10.90 26.77 1.63
C PRO A 7 -11.70 26.01 0.57
N ARG A 8 -11.14 24.95 -0.03
CA ARG A 8 -11.81 24.13 -1.08
C ARG A 8 -12.52 22.91 -0.50
N GLY A 9 -12.09 22.44 0.67
CA GLY A 9 -12.71 21.32 1.36
C GLY A 9 -12.91 20.10 0.46
N GLU A 10 -14.14 19.57 0.45
CA GLU A 10 -14.52 18.35 -0.29
C GLU A 10 -14.59 18.53 -1.81
N GLN A 11 -14.45 19.76 -2.33
CA GLN A 11 -14.50 20.02 -3.77
C GLN A 11 -13.26 19.52 -4.51
N VAL A 12 -12.16 19.29 -3.80
CA VAL A 12 -10.91 18.77 -4.37
C VAL A 12 -10.49 17.53 -3.60
N LEU A 13 -10.51 16.37 -4.27
CA LEU A 13 -9.94 15.14 -3.74
C LEU A 13 -8.41 15.23 -3.84
N THR A 14 -7.73 15.14 -2.70
CA THR A 14 -6.27 15.07 -2.65
C THR A 14 -5.85 13.68 -2.19
N GLY A 15 -4.93 13.07 -2.92
CA GLY A 15 -4.25 11.83 -2.56
C GLY A 15 -2.84 12.12 -2.08
N ASP A 16 -2.68 12.99 -1.07
CA ASP A 16 -1.35 13.10 -0.47
C ASP A 16 -1.03 11.79 0.23
N SER A 17 0.23 11.39 0.17
CA SER A 17 0.74 10.32 1.03
C SER A 17 0.51 10.79 2.46
N PHE A 18 -0.58 10.32 3.07
CA PHE A 18 -1.13 10.41 4.45
C PHE A 18 -0.37 11.23 5.52
N PHE A 19 0.95 11.30 5.41
CA PHE A 19 1.93 11.89 6.29
C PHE A 19 2.28 13.35 6.02
N HIS A 20 2.10 13.88 4.79
CA HIS A 20 2.69 15.19 4.48
C HIS A 20 1.79 16.35 4.87
N LEU A 21 0.52 16.34 4.45
CA LEU A 21 -0.38 17.48 4.71
C LEU A 21 -1.06 17.43 6.07
N SER A 22 -1.22 16.24 6.64
CA SER A 22 -1.83 16.04 7.97
C SER A 22 -1.04 16.70 9.10
N ALA A 23 0.26 16.95 8.90
CA ALA A 23 1.13 17.61 9.88
C ALA A 23 0.96 19.14 9.93
N TYR A 24 0.30 19.76 8.94
CA TYR A 24 0.29 21.22 8.75
C TYR A 24 -0.92 21.96 9.36
N GLY A 25 -1.59 21.38 10.35
CA GLY A 25 -2.62 22.08 11.15
C GLY A 25 -3.83 21.21 11.48
N GLN A 26 -5.03 21.68 11.13
CA GLN A 26 -6.26 20.91 11.31
C GLN A 26 -6.36 19.76 10.30
N ALA A 27 -7.07 18.71 10.69
CA ALA A 27 -7.30 17.56 9.82
C ALA A 27 -8.05 17.98 8.55
N LEU A 28 -7.54 17.56 7.39
CA LEU A 28 -8.22 17.75 6.10
C LEU A 28 -9.16 16.57 5.83
N PRO A 29 -10.41 16.82 5.36
CA PRO A 29 -11.35 15.75 5.02
C PRO A 29 -10.76 14.76 4.00
N GLY A 30 -10.99 13.47 4.24
CA GLY A 30 -10.63 12.40 3.31
C GLY A 30 -9.18 11.90 3.42
N LEU A 31 -8.29 12.58 4.16
CA LEU A 31 -6.91 12.12 4.33
C LEU A 31 -6.80 10.84 5.16
N ASN A 32 -7.76 10.60 6.05
CA ASN A 32 -7.83 9.41 6.87
C ASN A 32 -8.48 8.20 6.17
N LEU A 33 -8.86 8.34 4.89
CA LEU A 33 -9.49 7.28 4.10
C LEU A 33 -8.44 6.47 3.33
N CYS A 34 -8.68 5.17 3.18
CA CYS A 34 -7.90 4.35 2.24
C CYS A 34 -8.07 4.90 0.80
N GLY A 35 -6.95 5.36 0.22
CA GLY A 35 -6.95 5.96 -1.11
C GLY A 35 -6.99 4.97 -2.29
N ALA A 36 -6.91 3.66 -2.04
CA ALA A 36 -6.76 2.63 -3.06
C ALA A 36 -7.90 2.65 -4.09
N GLY A 37 -7.57 2.86 -5.37
CA GLY A 37 -8.55 3.02 -6.45
C GLY A 37 -9.43 4.27 -6.36
N ARG A 38 -9.26 5.13 -5.34
CA ARG A 38 -10.02 6.37 -5.11
C ARG A 38 -9.22 7.61 -5.48
N VAL A 39 -8.00 7.70 -4.96
CA VAL A 39 -7.06 8.82 -5.19
C VAL A 39 -5.64 8.34 -5.53
N VAL A 40 -5.37 7.04 -5.38
CA VAL A 40 -4.09 6.41 -5.76
C VAL A 40 -4.32 5.08 -6.47
N CYS A 41 -3.40 4.74 -7.37
CA CYS A 41 -3.18 3.40 -7.91
C CYS A 41 -1.70 3.24 -8.24
N LEU A 42 -1.23 2.00 -8.39
CA LEU A 42 0.09 1.68 -8.93
C LEU A 42 -0.07 1.28 -10.40
N ILE A 43 0.83 1.76 -11.26
CA ILE A 43 1.06 1.19 -12.59
C ILE A 43 2.46 0.59 -12.55
N ASP A 44 2.57 -0.71 -12.76
CA ASP A 44 3.86 -1.40 -12.74
C ASP A 44 4.64 -1.22 -14.07
N PRO A 45 5.90 -1.69 -14.16
CA PRO A 45 6.71 -1.53 -15.37
C PRO A 45 6.16 -2.22 -16.63
N VAL A 46 5.34 -3.26 -16.50
CA VAL A 46 4.74 -3.96 -17.65
C VAL A 46 3.40 -3.35 -18.06
N GLY A 47 2.86 -2.44 -17.25
CA GLY A 47 1.66 -1.67 -17.49
C GLY A 47 0.43 -2.20 -16.75
N ASP A 48 0.61 -3.07 -15.76
CA ASP A 48 -0.47 -3.59 -14.93
C ASP A 48 -0.85 -2.55 -13.88
N VAL A 49 -2.16 -2.38 -13.68
CA VAL A 49 -2.69 -1.35 -12.79
C VAL A 49 -3.24 -2.02 -11.55
N TYR A 50 -2.65 -1.72 -10.40
CA TYR A 50 -3.10 -2.22 -9.09
C TYR A 50 -3.73 -1.10 -8.26
N ALA A 51 -4.68 -1.45 -7.39
CA ALA A 51 -5.38 -0.46 -6.56
C ALA A 51 -4.48 0.30 -5.57
N CYS A 52 -3.41 -0.34 -5.10
CA CYS A 52 -2.55 0.20 -4.05
C CYS A 52 -1.09 -0.23 -4.30
N PRO A 53 -0.09 0.65 -4.11
CA PRO A 53 1.33 0.27 -4.20
C PRO A 53 1.74 -0.79 -3.18
N PHE A 54 0.99 -0.94 -2.09
CA PHE A 54 1.20 -1.96 -1.07
C PHE A 54 0.35 -3.22 -1.30
N ALA A 55 -0.45 -3.29 -2.38
CA ALA A 55 -1.29 -4.43 -2.72
C ALA A 55 -1.10 -4.86 -4.18
N ILE A 56 0.14 -5.27 -4.49
CA ILE A 56 0.52 -5.80 -5.80
C ILE A 56 0.22 -7.31 -5.81
N HIS A 57 -1.06 -7.64 -5.88
CA HIS A 57 -1.57 -9.01 -5.89
C HIS A 57 -2.74 -9.08 -6.88
N ASP A 58 -2.99 -10.25 -7.47
CA ASP A 58 -3.95 -10.44 -8.56
C ASP A 58 -5.38 -10.03 -8.17
N ASP A 59 -5.78 -10.22 -6.91
CA ASP A 59 -7.07 -9.76 -6.37
C ASP A 59 -7.25 -8.23 -6.43
N PHE A 60 -6.14 -7.49 -6.55
CA PHE A 60 -6.10 -6.04 -6.66
C PHE A 60 -5.67 -5.54 -8.04
N LEU A 61 -5.55 -6.43 -9.04
CA LEU A 61 -5.31 -6.07 -10.42
C LEU A 61 -6.60 -5.51 -11.05
N ALA A 62 -6.54 -4.24 -11.46
CA ALA A 62 -7.66 -3.51 -12.04
C ALA A 62 -7.73 -3.59 -13.57
N GLY A 63 -6.62 -3.92 -14.22
CA GLY A 63 -6.49 -4.00 -15.68
C GLY A 63 -5.08 -3.60 -16.13
N LYS A 64 -4.91 -3.36 -17.44
CA LYS A 64 -3.62 -2.96 -18.02
C LYS A 64 -3.74 -1.67 -18.82
N VAL A 65 -2.78 -0.76 -18.68
CA VAL A 65 -2.80 0.53 -19.40
C VAL A 65 -2.61 0.39 -20.91
N ARG A 66 -2.10 -0.76 -21.35
CA ARG A 66 -1.81 -1.07 -22.77
C ARG A 66 -3.05 -1.61 -23.51
N GLU A 67 -4.13 -1.92 -22.80
CA GLU A 67 -5.38 -2.41 -23.40
C GLU A 67 -6.22 -1.27 -24.00
N PRO A 68 -7.17 -1.58 -24.92
CA PRO A 68 -8.06 -0.57 -25.51
C PRO A 68 -8.81 0.24 -24.45
N GLY A 69 -8.70 1.57 -24.54
CA GLY A 69 -9.23 2.53 -23.56
C GLY A 69 -8.22 2.99 -22.52
N GLY A 70 -7.07 2.32 -22.44
CA GLY A 70 -5.90 2.70 -21.64
C GLY A 70 -6.19 2.94 -20.16
N PHE A 71 -5.34 3.73 -19.51
CA PHE A 71 -5.48 4.06 -18.09
C PHE A 71 -6.84 4.68 -17.75
N ALA A 72 -7.39 5.54 -18.62
CA ALA A 72 -8.66 6.21 -18.37
C ALA A 72 -9.82 5.23 -18.19
N ARG A 73 -9.87 4.17 -19.00
CA ARG A 73 -10.85 3.09 -18.86
C ARG A 73 -10.62 2.30 -17.57
N VAL A 74 -9.39 1.91 -17.26
CA VAL A 74 -9.09 1.19 -16.01
C VAL A 74 -9.50 2.02 -14.79
N TRP A 75 -9.16 3.31 -14.78
CA TRP A 75 -9.49 4.21 -13.68
C TRP A 75 -11.00 4.39 -13.51
N ARG A 76 -11.75 4.62 -14.58
CA ARG A 76 -13.19 4.93 -14.47
C ARG A 76 -14.07 3.69 -14.34
N ASP A 77 -13.71 2.63 -15.05
CA ASP A 77 -14.64 1.54 -15.38
C ASP A 77 -14.22 0.19 -14.80
N SER A 78 -13.02 0.05 -14.21
CA SER A 78 -12.64 -1.23 -13.61
C SER A 78 -13.61 -1.64 -12.50
N ALA A 79 -14.08 -2.87 -12.56
CA ALA A 79 -15.00 -3.42 -11.55
C ALA A 79 -14.39 -3.33 -10.15
N LEU A 80 -13.08 -3.59 -10.05
CA LEU A 80 -12.34 -3.45 -8.80
C LEU A 80 -12.42 -2.02 -8.24
N PHE A 81 -12.01 -0.98 -9.00
CA PHE A 81 -12.02 0.37 -8.45
C PHE A 81 -13.42 0.87 -8.15
N ARG A 82 -14.43 0.45 -8.93
CA ARG A 82 -15.84 0.74 -8.62
C ARG A 82 -16.24 0.17 -7.26
N ARG A 83 -15.97 -1.12 -7.02
CA ARG A 83 -16.21 -1.75 -5.70
C ARG A 83 -15.44 -1.06 -4.59
N LEU A 84 -14.16 -0.74 -4.80
CA LEU A 84 -13.35 -0.04 -3.79
C LEU A 84 -13.82 1.38 -3.52
N ARG A 85 -14.61 2.01 -4.40
CA ARG A 85 -15.19 3.34 -4.14
C ARG A 85 -16.47 3.29 -3.33
N GLU A 86 -17.11 2.13 -3.22
CA GLU A 86 -18.28 1.94 -2.39
C GLU A 86 -17.89 1.93 -0.90
N PRO A 87 -18.82 2.25 0.03
CA PRO A 87 -18.60 2.07 1.45
C PRO A 87 -18.23 0.61 1.76
N GLN A 88 -17.21 0.39 2.59
CA GLN A 88 -16.69 -0.96 2.93
C GLN A 88 -16.78 -1.25 4.44
N GLN A 89 -17.74 -0.63 5.14
CA GLN A 89 -17.89 -0.81 6.58
C GLN A 89 -18.64 -2.12 6.90
N GLY A 90 -17.95 -3.07 7.54
CA GLY A 90 -18.53 -4.32 8.02
C GLY A 90 -18.06 -4.66 9.43
N GLY A 91 -18.50 -5.82 9.93
CA GLY A 91 -18.07 -6.38 11.23
C GLY A 91 -18.12 -5.37 12.39
N ALA A 92 -17.05 -5.35 13.20
CA ALA A 92 -16.93 -4.42 14.33
C ALA A 92 -16.92 -2.94 13.90
N CYS A 93 -16.52 -2.64 12.66
CA CYS A 93 -16.45 -1.27 12.15
C CYS A 93 -17.83 -0.66 11.86
N SER A 94 -18.87 -1.47 11.59
CA SER A 94 -20.21 -0.94 11.25
C SER A 94 -20.91 -0.23 12.42
N SER A 95 -20.55 -0.57 13.66
CA SER A 95 -21.11 0.04 14.87
C SER A 95 -20.05 0.73 15.74
N CYS A 96 -18.83 0.92 15.22
CA CYS A 96 -17.75 1.56 15.97
C CYS A 96 -17.95 3.07 16.05
N SER A 97 -17.98 3.63 17.25
CA SER A 97 -18.11 5.08 17.48
C SER A 97 -16.94 5.91 16.93
N PHE A 98 -15.79 5.27 16.66
CA PHE A 98 -14.59 5.91 16.12
C PHE A 98 -14.41 5.68 14.62
N TYR A 99 -15.40 5.10 13.93
CA TYR A 99 -15.28 4.78 12.50
C TYR A 99 -14.89 6.00 11.67
N ASP A 100 -15.44 7.18 11.97
CA ASP A 100 -15.14 8.39 11.20
C ASP A 100 -13.69 8.85 11.30
N THR A 101 -12.97 8.44 12.33
CA THR A 101 -11.56 8.78 12.55
C THR A 101 -10.62 7.91 11.72
N CYS A 102 -10.88 6.61 11.58
CA CYS A 102 -9.96 5.68 10.89
C CYS A 102 -10.49 5.12 9.57
N LYS A 103 -11.80 5.22 9.33
CA LYS A 103 -12.53 4.66 8.18
C LYS A 103 -12.24 3.17 7.93
N GLY A 104 -11.93 2.43 9.00
CA GLY A 104 -11.61 1.01 8.95
C GLY A 104 -10.15 0.66 8.61
N GLY A 105 -9.26 1.63 8.45
CA GLY A 105 -7.82 1.41 8.27
C GLY A 105 -7.38 0.89 6.91
N CYS A 106 -6.19 0.25 6.87
CA CYS A 106 -5.49 -0.14 5.66
C CYS A 106 -6.01 -1.46 5.10
N MET A 107 -6.57 -1.43 3.89
CA MET A 107 -7.05 -2.66 3.24
C MET A 107 -5.94 -3.66 2.91
N ALA A 108 -4.73 -3.18 2.58
CA ALA A 108 -3.60 -4.04 2.27
C ALA A 108 -3.12 -4.79 3.51
N ALA A 109 -3.07 -4.10 4.67
CA ALA A 109 -2.73 -4.73 5.94
C ALA A 109 -3.71 -5.86 6.28
N LYS A 110 -5.02 -5.61 6.16
CA LYS A 110 -6.03 -6.66 6.36
C LYS A 110 -5.82 -7.84 5.44
N PHE A 111 -5.70 -7.59 4.13
CA PHE A 111 -5.52 -8.64 3.15
C PHE A 111 -4.30 -9.52 3.45
N PHE A 112 -3.11 -8.92 3.56
CA PHE A 112 -1.87 -9.70 3.77
C PHE A 112 -1.73 -10.28 5.18
N THR A 113 -2.59 -9.90 6.12
CA THR A 113 -2.68 -10.57 7.43
C THR A 113 -3.80 -11.60 7.48
N GLY A 114 -4.53 -11.83 6.39
CA GLY A 114 -5.61 -12.81 6.31
C GLY A 114 -6.94 -12.35 6.93
N LEU A 115 -7.10 -11.05 7.18
CA LEU A 115 -8.33 -10.47 7.70
C LEU A 115 -9.30 -10.08 6.56
N PRO A 116 -10.62 -10.13 6.80
CA PRO A 116 -11.61 -9.70 5.82
C PRO A 116 -11.49 -8.19 5.53
N LEU A 117 -11.69 -7.78 4.28
CA LEU A 117 -11.48 -6.39 3.83
C LEU A 117 -12.43 -5.39 4.51
N ASP A 118 -13.65 -5.84 4.81
CA ASP A 118 -14.69 -5.09 5.54
C ASP A 118 -14.55 -5.19 7.07
N GLY A 119 -13.60 -6.00 7.56
CA GLY A 119 -13.25 -6.11 8.97
C GLY A 119 -12.38 -4.96 9.48
N PRO A 120 -12.02 -4.98 10.78
CA PRO A 120 -11.08 -4.02 11.35
C PRO A 120 -9.66 -4.20 10.80
N ASP A 121 -8.88 -3.13 10.83
CA ASP A 121 -7.43 -3.19 10.62
C ASP A 121 -6.78 -4.11 11.69
N PRO A 122 -5.76 -4.91 11.35
CA PRO A 122 -5.01 -5.69 12.34
C PRO A 122 -4.50 -4.85 13.51
N GLU A 123 -4.13 -3.59 13.27
CA GLU A 123 -3.65 -2.64 14.27
C GLU A 123 -4.77 -1.71 14.78
N CYS A 124 -6.03 -2.17 14.74
CA CYS A 124 -7.15 -1.41 15.27
C CYS A 124 -6.92 -1.07 16.75
N VAL A 125 -6.83 0.23 17.06
CA VAL A 125 -6.62 0.74 18.43
C VAL A 125 -7.69 0.34 19.45
N GLN A 126 -8.87 -0.10 18.99
CA GLN A 126 -9.93 -0.65 19.86
C GLN A 126 -9.73 -2.15 20.16
N GLY A 127 -8.67 -2.77 19.62
CA GLY A 127 -8.35 -4.19 19.81
C GLY A 127 -9.17 -5.15 18.94
N TYR A 128 -10.06 -4.66 18.06
CA TYR A 128 -10.94 -5.55 17.29
C TYR A 128 -10.20 -6.41 16.24
N GLY A 129 -8.98 -6.05 15.86
CA GLY A 129 -8.16 -6.83 14.92
C GLY A 129 -7.54 -8.08 15.53
N GLU A 130 -7.13 -8.01 16.81
CA GLU A 130 -6.39 -9.06 17.49
C GLU A 130 -7.14 -10.41 17.55
N PRO A 131 -8.44 -10.47 17.91
CA PRO A 131 -9.18 -11.73 17.91
C PRO A 131 -9.29 -12.37 16.52
N LEU A 132 -9.46 -11.54 15.47
CA LEU A 132 -9.56 -12.04 14.10
C LEU A 132 -8.21 -12.55 13.60
N LEU A 133 -7.12 -11.89 13.99
CA LEU A 133 -5.79 -12.38 13.71
C LEU A 133 -5.57 -13.74 14.37
N ALA A 134 -5.93 -13.89 15.65
CA ALA A 134 -5.77 -15.16 16.35
C ALA A 134 -6.60 -16.30 15.71
N ALA A 135 -7.77 -15.98 15.14
CA ALA A 135 -8.67 -16.93 14.52
C ALA A 135 -8.46 -17.16 13.00
N ARG A 136 -7.49 -16.50 12.37
CA ARG A 136 -7.30 -16.55 10.91
C ARG A 136 -6.92 -17.95 10.43
N GLU A 137 -7.57 -18.42 9.37
CA GLU A 137 -7.31 -19.75 8.82
C GLU A 137 -6.20 -19.76 7.77
N ALA A 138 -6.08 -18.67 7.00
CA ALA A 138 -5.12 -18.57 5.91
C ALA A 138 -4.62 -17.14 5.72
N VAL A 139 -3.41 -17.03 5.19
CA VAL A 139 -2.82 -15.76 4.75
C VAL A 139 -2.66 -15.83 3.23
N PRO A 140 -3.06 -14.80 2.47
CA PRO A 140 -2.85 -14.76 1.03
C PRO A 140 -1.39 -14.96 0.67
N LYS A 141 -1.15 -15.81 -0.32
CA LYS A 141 0.20 -16.03 -0.86
C LYS A 141 0.46 -14.99 -1.95
N PRO A 142 1.73 -14.55 -2.14
CA PRO A 142 2.09 -13.80 -3.32
C PRO A 142 1.66 -14.54 -4.60
N SER A 143 1.14 -13.81 -5.59
CA SER A 143 0.72 -14.43 -6.86
C SER A 143 1.91 -14.91 -7.70
N GLY A 144 3.07 -14.28 -7.55
CA GLY A 144 4.35 -14.70 -8.12
C GLY A 144 5.26 -15.39 -7.11
N ASP A 145 5.90 -16.48 -7.53
CA ASP A 145 7.09 -17.02 -6.85
C ASP A 145 8.34 -16.33 -7.41
N HIS A 146 8.77 -15.25 -6.75
CA HIS A 146 10.03 -14.57 -7.06
C HIS A 146 11.23 -15.19 -6.35
N SER A 147 11.06 -16.32 -5.67
CA SER A 147 12.20 -17.08 -5.18
C SER A 147 12.91 -17.69 -6.39
N HIS A 148 14.03 -17.08 -6.77
CA HIS A 148 14.92 -17.72 -7.73
C HIS A 148 15.35 -19.06 -7.10
N ARG A 149 14.87 -20.18 -7.68
CA ARG A 149 15.21 -21.56 -7.28
C ARG A 149 16.68 -21.94 -7.55
N THR A 150 17.58 -20.98 -7.49
CA THR A 150 19.00 -21.26 -7.34
C THR A 150 19.28 -21.59 -5.88
N ARG A 151 20.31 -22.40 -5.64
CA ARG A 151 20.77 -22.76 -4.28
C ARG A 151 20.78 -21.49 -3.39
N PRO A 152 20.45 -21.61 -2.09
CA PRO A 152 20.59 -20.51 -1.15
C PRO A 152 21.96 -19.87 -1.33
N VAL A 153 21.99 -18.57 -1.62
CA VAL A 153 23.24 -17.83 -1.59
C VAL A 153 23.49 -17.52 -0.13
N ASP A 154 24.47 -18.20 0.48
CA ASP A 154 24.87 -17.90 1.85
C ASP A 154 25.49 -16.50 1.88
N VAL A 155 24.68 -15.51 2.25
CA VAL A 155 25.16 -14.15 2.47
C VAL A 155 25.72 -14.08 3.88
N ALA A 156 27.04 -14.17 4.01
CA ALA A 156 27.71 -13.84 5.26
C ALA A 156 27.66 -12.32 5.43
N ILE A 157 26.82 -11.83 6.36
CA ILE A 157 26.88 -10.44 6.81
C ILE A 157 28.18 -10.29 7.61
N VAL A 158 29.25 -9.89 6.92
CA VAL A 158 30.54 -9.60 7.53
C VAL A 158 30.71 -8.10 7.69
N ARG A 159 31.22 -7.71 8.87
CA ARG A 159 31.63 -6.33 9.10
C ARG A 159 32.86 -6.05 8.23
N ARG A 160 32.81 -4.99 7.43
CA ARG A 160 33.99 -4.49 6.72
C ARG A 160 35.12 -4.27 7.72
N THR A 161 36.31 -4.73 7.37
CA THR A 161 37.52 -4.58 8.20
C THR A 161 38.04 -3.14 8.19
N ASP A 162 37.64 -2.35 7.20
CA ASP A 162 38.08 -0.98 6.94
C ASP A 162 36.97 0.04 7.26
N LEU A 163 36.48 0.03 8.50
CA LEU A 163 35.34 0.84 8.97
C LEU A 163 35.52 2.36 8.76
N GLU A 164 36.76 2.83 8.79
CA GLU A 164 37.13 4.23 8.63
C GLU A 164 37.21 4.65 7.15
N ARG A 165 37.20 3.70 6.20
CA ARG A 165 37.39 4.01 4.79
C ARG A 165 36.09 4.49 4.15
N PRO A 166 36.04 5.71 3.59
CA PRO A 166 34.84 6.20 2.91
C PRO A 166 34.45 5.29 1.73
N PRO A 167 33.16 5.27 1.34
CA PRO A 167 32.72 4.59 0.13
C PRO A 167 33.54 5.06 -1.08
N VAL A 168 33.75 4.17 -2.06
CA VAL A 168 34.60 4.43 -3.24
C VAL A 168 34.11 5.58 -4.14
N GLY A 169 32.91 6.12 -3.87
CA GLY A 169 32.42 7.37 -4.44
C GLY A 169 31.13 7.83 -3.75
N PRO A 170 30.75 9.12 -3.90
CA PRO A 170 29.59 9.72 -3.23
C PRO A 170 28.22 9.14 -3.65
N CYS A 171 28.15 8.41 -4.78
CA CYS A 171 26.91 7.81 -5.30
C CYS A 171 27.03 6.30 -5.57
N ALA A 172 28.06 5.63 -5.04
CA ALA A 172 28.22 4.19 -5.22
C ALA A 172 27.35 3.43 -4.19
N GLU A 173 26.09 3.18 -4.54
CA GLU A 173 25.13 2.46 -3.68
C GLU A 173 25.37 0.94 -3.64
N HIS A 174 26.18 0.40 -4.56
CA HIS A 174 26.36 -1.04 -4.68
C HIS A 174 27.54 -1.55 -3.84
N PRO A 175 27.31 -2.35 -2.78
CA PRO A 175 28.37 -2.83 -1.89
C PRO A 175 29.35 -3.80 -2.57
N LEU A 176 29.04 -4.30 -3.78
CA LEU A 176 29.90 -5.18 -4.56
C LEU A 176 30.54 -4.51 -5.79
N ALA A 177 30.53 -3.17 -5.88
CA ALA A 177 31.08 -2.45 -7.04
C ALA A 177 32.57 -2.76 -7.34
N SER A 178 33.31 -3.31 -6.38
CA SER A 178 34.71 -3.70 -6.53
C SER A 178 34.92 -5.19 -6.83
N VAL A 179 33.86 -5.99 -6.94
CA VAL A 179 33.96 -7.42 -7.27
C VAL A 179 33.93 -7.56 -8.80
N PRO A 180 34.95 -8.15 -9.44
CA PRO A 180 34.94 -8.38 -10.88
C PRO A 180 33.76 -9.29 -11.26
N SER A 181 33.02 -8.94 -12.31
CA SER A 181 32.02 -9.84 -12.90
C SER A 181 32.70 -11.07 -13.47
N ALA A 182 32.21 -12.25 -13.09
CA ALA A 182 32.62 -13.55 -13.61
C ALA A 182 32.12 -13.77 -15.05
#